data_AF-A0A3R5ZF26-F1
#
_entry.id   AF-A0A3R5ZF26-F1
#
_cell.length_a   1.000
_cell.length_b   1.000
_cell.length_c   1.000
_cell.angle_alpha   90.00
_cell.angle_beta   90.00
_cell.angle_gamma   90.00
#
_symmetry.space_group_name_H-M   'P 1'
#
loop_
_entity.id
_entity.type
_entity.pdbx_description
1 polymer ?
#
loop_
_entity_poly.entity_id
_entity_poly.type
_entity_poly.pdbx_seq_one_letter_code
_entity_poly.pdbx_strand_id
1 'polypeptide(L)'
;MENNNVTKQEVLKFSAEMEEEASIKLAIAKVCDVNVTDIRIVMGGRDTIKEKIKNKMITPEILYAMDKAIISILINKDLEDAWNGTTWEYEGNIQGKTRFWYYCEEVSKWMLHKGSAHWGDLSNSLSHWKNILSYNSVAMKKSELNQIFKLIKPKKK
;
A
#
# COMPACT_ATOMS: atom_id res chain seq x y z
N MET A 1 -20.27 9.55 26.98
CA MET A 1 -18.94 9.09 26.55
C MET A 1 -19.18 7.82 25.76
N GLU A 2 -19.12 7.89 24.44
CA GLU A 2 -19.37 6.72 23.58
C GLU A 2 -18.28 5.67 23.81
N ASN A 3 -18.72 4.44 24.08
CA ASN A 3 -17.84 3.30 24.28
C ASN A 3 -17.12 3.00 22.95
N ASN A 4 -15.90 3.50 22.82
CA ASN A 4 -14.94 3.19 21.75
C ASN A 4 -14.45 1.73 21.83
N ASN A 5 -15.37 0.76 21.90
CA ASN A 5 -15.02 -0.66 21.85
C ASN A 5 -14.82 -1.06 20.39
N VAL A 6 -13.70 -0.59 19.84
CA VAL A 6 -13.22 -1.01 18.54
C VAL A 6 -12.99 -2.52 18.56
N THR A 7 -13.67 -3.22 17.67
CA THR A 7 -13.61 -4.68 17.65
C THR A 7 -12.33 -5.13 16.96
N LYS A 8 -11.77 -6.24 17.45
CA LYS A 8 -10.63 -6.92 16.79
C LYS A 8 -10.92 -7.21 15.30
N GLN A 9 -12.18 -7.41 14.95
CA GLN A 9 -12.62 -7.69 13.59
C GLN A 9 -12.51 -6.47 12.67
N GLU A 10 -12.82 -5.27 13.16
CA GLU A 10 -12.63 -4.01 12.42
C GLU A 10 -11.15 -3.72 12.16
N VAL A 11 -10.27 -3.94 13.16
CA VAL A 11 -8.81 -3.81 12.99
C VAL A 11 -8.31 -4.75 11.89
N LEU A 12 -8.75 -6.01 11.92
CA LEU A 12 -8.31 -7.03 10.97
C LEU A 12 -8.80 -6.74 9.56
N LYS A 13 -10.05 -6.28 9.41
CA LYS A 13 -10.60 -5.86 8.12
C LYS A 13 -9.82 -4.68 7.54
N PHE A 14 -9.61 -3.63 8.33
CA PHE A 14 -8.84 -2.46 7.90
C PHE A 14 -7.40 -2.82 7.53
N SER A 15 -6.74 -3.69 8.30
CA SER A 15 -5.39 -4.17 7.98
C SER A 15 -5.36 -4.98 6.67
N ALA A 16 -6.39 -5.79 6.41
CA ALA A 16 -6.47 -6.56 5.18
C ALA A 16 -6.67 -5.65 3.95
N GLU A 17 -7.47 -4.59 4.09
CA GLU A 17 -7.67 -3.59 3.04
C GLU A 17 -6.35 -2.86 2.70
N MET A 18 -5.57 -2.47 3.71
CA MET A 18 -4.24 -1.88 3.50
C MET A 18 -3.27 -2.84 2.80
N GLU A 19 -3.31 -4.13 3.13
CA GLU A 19 -2.46 -5.16 2.50
C GLU A 19 -2.89 -5.44 1.06
N GLU A 20 -4.20 -5.39 0.77
CA GLU A 20 -4.73 -5.49 -0.58
C GLU A 20 -4.29 -4.30 -1.45
N GLU A 21 -4.48 -3.07 -0.97
CA GLU A 21 -4.06 -1.86 -1.68
C GLU A 21 -2.55 -1.87 -1.96
N ALA A 22 -1.74 -2.26 -0.96
CA ALA A 22 -0.30 -2.40 -1.12
C ALA A 22 0.07 -3.39 -2.24
N SER A 23 -0.60 -4.55 -2.25
CA SER A 23 -0.34 -5.62 -3.21
C SER A 23 -0.71 -5.22 -4.64
N ILE A 24 -1.85 -4.54 -4.81
CA ILE A 24 -2.36 -4.12 -6.11
C ILE A 24 -1.49 -3.01 -6.70
N LYS A 25 -1.20 -1.96 -5.93
CA LYS A 25 -0.29 -0.89 -6.36
C LYS A 25 1.09 -1.43 -6.72
N LEU A 26 1.61 -2.41 -5.98
CA LEU A 26 2.88 -3.05 -6.29
C LEU A 26 2.83 -3.88 -7.58
N ALA A 27 1.72 -4.58 -7.85
CA ALA A 27 1.54 -5.33 -9.09
C ALA A 27 1.50 -4.41 -10.31
N ILE A 28 0.79 -3.28 -10.23
CA ILE A 28 0.73 -2.27 -11.28
C ILE A 28 2.11 -1.62 -11.48
N ALA A 29 2.78 -1.24 -10.39
CA ALA A 29 4.13 -0.66 -10.45
C ALA A 29 5.13 -1.60 -11.12
N LYS A 30 5.01 -2.92 -10.91
CA LYS A 30 5.85 -3.92 -11.58
C LYS A 30 5.64 -3.93 -13.10
N VAL A 31 4.41 -3.72 -13.58
CA VAL A 31 4.14 -3.56 -15.02
C VAL A 31 4.89 -2.35 -15.55
N CYS A 32 4.92 -1.25 -14.80
CA CYS A 32 5.67 -0.03 -15.12
C CYS A 32 7.20 -0.14 -14.86
N ASP A 33 7.80 -1.33 -14.87
CA ASP A 33 9.23 -1.56 -14.63
C ASP A 33 9.77 -1.00 -13.29
N VAL A 34 8.90 -0.85 -12.27
CA VAL A 34 9.31 -0.46 -10.92
C VAL A 34 9.49 -1.71 -10.07
N ASN A 35 10.70 -1.93 -9.56
CA ASN A 35 11.00 -3.09 -8.73
C ASN A 35 10.89 -2.79 -7.22
N VAL A 36 10.69 -3.83 -6.41
CA VAL A 36 10.54 -3.73 -4.94
C VAL A 36 11.78 -3.17 -4.23
N THR A 37 12.95 -3.31 -4.83
CA THR A 37 14.22 -2.86 -4.26
C THR A 37 14.36 -1.34 -4.41
N ASP A 38 14.00 -0.80 -5.57
CA ASP A 38 14.00 0.63 -5.84
C ASP A 38 13.00 1.34 -4.91
N ILE A 39 11.79 0.76 -4.77
CA ILE A 39 10.77 1.26 -3.84
C ILE A 39 11.35 1.30 -2.42
N ARG A 40 12.01 0.22 -1.97
CA ARG A 40 12.65 0.19 -0.63
C ARG A 40 13.72 1.28 -0.49
N ILE A 41 14.55 1.49 -1.52
CA ILE A 41 15.61 2.50 -1.50
C ILE A 41 15.00 3.90 -1.35
N VAL A 42 13.97 4.23 -2.14
CA VAL A 42 13.33 5.55 -2.13
C VAL A 42 12.51 5.78 -0.85
N MET A 43 11.78 4.77 -0.37
CA MET A 43 11.07 4.85 0.91
C MET A 43 12.00 4.93 2.13
N GLY A 44 13.19 4.36 2.00
CA GLY A 44 14.07 4.08 3.12
C GLY A 44 13.61 2.88 3.96
N GLY A 45 14.53 2.38 4.79
CA GLY A 45 14.30 1.25 5.69
C GLY A 45 14.91 -0.07 5.23
N ARG A 46 14.81 -1.09 6.09
CA ARG A 46 15.51 -2.37 5.91
C ARG A 46 14.74 -3.37 5.06
N ASP A 47 13.43 -3.48 5.30
CA ASP A 47 12.59 -4.49 4.67
C ASP A 47 11.87 -3.94 3.44
N THR A 48 11.70 -4.79 2.43
CA THR A 48 10.85 -4.52 1.27
C THR A 48 9.37 -4.49 1.63
N ILE A 49 8.55 -3.85 0.80
CA ILE A 49 7.08 -3.90 0.95
C ILE A 49 6.55 -5.33 0.95
N LYS A 50 7.11 -6.21 0.11
CA LYS A 50 6.71 -7.62 0.03
C LYS A 50 6.91 -8.34 1.37
N GLU A 51 8.00 -8.07 2.06
CA GLU A 51 8.26 -8.60 3.40
C GLU A 51 7.30 -7.99 4.44
N LYS A 52 7.00 -6.69 4.33
CA LYS A 52 6.04 -6.02 5.21
C LYS A 52 4.61 -6.55 5.03
N ILE A 53 4.19 -6.89 3.81
CA ILE A 53 2.92 -7.58 3.54
C ILE A 53 2.92 -8.97 4.19
N LYS A 54 3.96 -9.77 3.94
CA LYS A 54 4.09 -11.12 4.51
C LYS A 54 4.02 -11.14 6.04
N ASN A 55 4.63 -10.14 6.68
CA ASN A 55 4.66 -10.02 8.13
C ASN A 55 3.42 -9.33 8.71
N LYS A 56 2.44 -8.98 7.87
CA LYS A 56 1.27 -8.17 8.27
C LYS A 56 1.74 -6.94 9.03
N MET A 57 2.51 -6.09 8.36
CA MET A 57 3.09 -4.86 8.92
C MET A 57 2.74 -3.62 8.10
N ILE A 58 1.90 -3.74 7.07
CA ILE A 58 1.41 -2.56 6.35
C ILE A 58 0.53 -1.71 7.28
N THR A 59 0.90 -0.43 7.37
CA THR A 59 0.14 0.64 8.01
C THR A 59 -0.19 1.70 6.95
N PRO A 60 -1.16 2.60 7.21
CA PRO A 60 -1.46 3.70 6.29
C PRO A 60 -0.24 4.55 5.93
N GLU A 61 0.67 4.78 6.86
CA GLU A 61 1.89 5.56 6.65
C GLU A 61 2.87 4.84 5.71
N ILE A 62 3.03 3.51 5.88
CA ILE A 62 3.86 2.69 5.00
C ILE A 62 3.26 2.67 3.59
N LEU A 63 1.94 2.54 3.49
CA LEU A 63 1.24 2.54 2.21
C LEU A 63 1.37 3.89 1.49
N TYR A 64 1.22 5.00 2.23
CA TYR A 64 1.44 6.34 1.70
C TYR A 64 2.88 6.56 1.21
N ALA A 65 3.87 6.16 2.03
CA ALA A 65 5.28 6.26 1.66
C ALA A 65 5.61 5.40 0.43
N MET A 66 5.03 4.22 0.32
CA MET A 66 5.15 3.35 -0.85
C MET A 66 4.61 4.02 -2.12
N ASP A 67 3.40 4.58 -2.04
CA ASP A 67 2.77 5.23 -3.19
C ASP A 67 3.61 6.41 -3.68
N LYS A 68 4.13 7.23 -2.74
CA LYS A 68 5.06 8.32 -3.06
C LYS A 68 6.35 7.83 -3.70
N ALA A 69 6.92 6.74 -3.21
CA ALA A 69 8.13 6.15 -3.77
C ALA A 69 7.91 5.63 -5.20
N ILE A 70 6.81 4.91 -5.44
CA ILE A 70 6.43 4.44 -6.78
C ILE A 70 6.30 5.63 -7.73
N ILE A 71 5.51 6.64 -7.36
CA ILE A 71 5.30 7.85 -8.18
C ILE A 71 6.63 8.54 -8.50
N SER A 72 7.52 8.69 -7.52
CA SER A 72 8.83 9.32 -7.74
C SER A 72 9.69 8.53 -8.74
N ILE A 73 9.70 7.20 -8.65
CA ILE A 73 10.47 6.35 -9.57
C ILE A 73 9.91 6.45 -10.99
N LEU A 74 8.58 6.44 -11.13
CA LEU A 74 7.91 6.55 -12.42
C LEU A 74 8.22 7.88 -13.10
N ILE A 75 8.15 9.00 -12.37
CA ILE A 75 8.49 10.31 -12.89
C ILE A 75 9.95 10.33 -13.38
N ASN A 76 10.89 9.81 -12.60
CA ASN A 76 12.30 9.78 -13.00
C ASN A 76 12.51 8.93 -14.26
N LYS A 77 11.88 7.76 -14.37
CA LYS A 77 11.94 6.92 -15.58
C LYS A 77 11.36 7.62 -16.80
N ASP A 78 10.25 8.32 -16.64
CA ASP A 78 9.62 9.07 -17.73
C ASP A 78 10.49 10.27 -18.18
N LEU A 79 11.19 10.92 -17.23
CA LEU A 79 12.16 11.98 -17.53
C LEU A 79 13.40 11.44 -18.24
N GLU A 80 13.92 10.28 -17.81
CA GLU A 80 15.04 9.60 -18.47
C GLU A 80 14.68 9.20 -19.91
N ASP A 81 13.47 8.69 -20.14
CA ASP A 81 13.00 8.37 -21.48
C ASP A 81 12.91 9.62 -22.37
N ALA A 82 12.30 10.69 -21.85
CA ALA A 82 12.21 11.96 -22.57
C ALA A 82 13.60 12.53 -22.91
N TRP A 83 14.56 12.42 -21.99
CA TRP A 83 15.93 12.85 -22.21
C TRP A 83 16.65 12.01 -23.27
N ASN A 84 16.46 10.69 -23.23
CA ASN A 84 17.10 9.74 -24.16
C ASN A 84 16.39 9.64 -25.51
N GLY A 85 15.23 10.30 -25.68
CA GLY A 85 14.39 10.15 -26.87
C GLY A 85 13.79 8.75 -27.00
N THR A 86 13.71 8.00 -25.90
CA THR A 86 13.10 6.67 -25.84
C THR A 86 11.65 6.77 -25.38
N THR A 87 10.90 5.69 -25.52
CA THR A 87 9.54 5.59 -24.99
C THR A 87 9.38 4.21 -24.38
N TRP A 88 8.70 4.15 -23.24
CA TRP A 88 8.31 2.88 -22.63
C TRP A 88 7.42 2.08 -23.58
N GLU A 89 7.80 0.85 -23.90
CA GLU A 89 6.98 -0.03 -24.73
C GLU A 89 6.27 -1.08 -23.86
N TYR A 90 4.94 -1.09 -23.92
CA TYR A 90 4.08 -2.08 -23.28
C TYR A 90 2.94 -2.43 -24.23
N GLU A 91 2.48 -3.68 -24.26
CA GLU A 91 1.45 -4.15 -25.22
C GLU A 91 0.14 -3.34 -25.14
N GLY A 92 -0.13 -2.69 -24.00
CA GLY A 92 -1.25 -1.77 -23.82
C GLY A 92 -0.93 -0.28 -24.02
N ASN A 93 0.28 0.08 -24.46
CA ASN A 93 0.69 1.46 -24.60
C ASN A 93 0.01 2.10 -25.83
N ILE A 94 -0.91 3.02 -25.58
CA ILE A 94 -1.44 3.92 -26.61
C ILE A 94 -0.44 5.06 -26.74
N GLN A 95 -0.02 5.35 -27.97
CA GLN A 95 0.94 6.40 -28.31
C GLN A 95 0.78 7.67 -27.44
N GLY A 96 1.86 8.08 -26.77
CA GLY A 96 1.90 9.30 -25.96
C GLY A 96 1.59 9.12 -24.46
N LYS A 97 1.34 7.90 -23.97
CA LYS A 97 1.16 7.62 -22.54
C LYS A 97 2.48 7.21 -21.88
N THR A 98 2.75 7.81 -20.72
CA THR A 98 3.96 7.52 -19.93
C THR A 98 3.70 6.44 -18.88
N ARG A 99 4.76 5.92 -18.23
CA ARG A 99 4.60 4.92 -17.16
C ARG A 99 3.79 5.48 -15.99
N PHE A 100 4.05 6.73 -15.63
CA PHE A 100 3.29 7.43 -14.58
C PHE A 100 1.81 7.55 -14.93
N TRP A 101 1.50 7.89 -16.18
CA TRP A 101 0.12 7.99 -16.64
C TRP A 101 -0.60 6.64 -16.54
N TYR A 102 0.04 5.56 -17.01
CA TYR A 102 -0.53 4.21 -16.94
C TYR A 102 -0.77 3.77 -15.49
N TYR A 103 0.19 3.99 -14.60
CA TYR A 103 0.03 3.69 -13.17
C TYR A 103 -1.19 4.41 -12.57
N CYS A 104 -1.32 5.71 -12.81
CA CYS A 104 -2.45 6.49 -12.30
C CYS A 104 -3.79 6.00 -12.87
N GLU A 105 -3.84 5.63 -14.14
CA GLU A 105 -5.06 5.13 -14.78
C GLU A 105 -5.48 3.78 -14.18
N GLU A 106 -4.57 2.82 -14.07
CA GLU A 106 -4.88 1.48 -13.56
C GLU A 106 -5.23 1.50 -12.07
N VAL A 107 -4.53 2.31 -11.27
CA VAL A 107 -4.90 2.51 -9.86
C VAL A 107 -6.30 3.14 -9.77
N SER A 108 -6.61 4.12 -10.62
CA SER A 108 -7.93 4.77 -10.64
C SER A 108 -9.04 3.81 -11.07
N LYS A 109 -8.82 2.96 -12.09
CA LYS A 109 -9.76 1.92 -12.51
C LYS A 109 -10.06 0.94 -11.37
N TRP A 110 -9.02 0.52 -10.65
CA TRP A 110 -9.19 -0.33 -9.47
C TRP A 110 -9.98 0.38 -8.36
N MET A 111 -9.67 1.65 -8.07
CA MET A 111 -10.41 2.43 -7.08
C MET A 111 -11.88 2.56 -7.46
N LEU A 112 -12.18 2.84 -8.72
CA LEU A 112 -13.57 2.91 -9.22
C LEU A 112 -14.28 1.57 -9.09
N HIS A 113 -13.61 0.45 -9.37
CA HIS A 113 -14.18 -0.90 -9.23
C HIS A 113 -14.58 -1.24 -7.80
N LYS A 114 -13.84 -0.75 -6.80
CA LYS A 114 -14.19 -0.91 -5.37
C LYS A 114 -15.42 -0.09 -4.96
N GLY A 115 -15.76 0.96 -5.69
CA GLY A 115 -16.94 1.81 -5.46
C GLY A 115 -16.72 2.89 -4.40
N SER A 116 -17.43 4.02 -4.55
CA SER A 116 -17.27 5.20 -3.68
C SER A 116 -17.61 4.95 -2.21
N ALA A 117 -18.58 4.07 -1.94
CA ALA A 117 -18.96 3.68 -0.57
C ALA A 117 -17.78 3.05 0.19
N HIS A 118 -17.01 2.17 -0.48
CA HIS A 118 -15.83 1.54 0.11
C HIS A 118 -14.78 2.57 0.54
N TRP A 119 -14.52 3.57 -0.29
CA TRP A 119 -13.54 4.61 0.01
C TRP A 119 -14.00 5.59 1.10
N GLY A 120 -15.32 5.84 1.18
CA GLY A 120 -15.93 6.57 2.30
C GLY A 120 -15.71 5.85 3.62
N ASP A 121 -16.00 4.55 3.66
CA ASP A 121 -15.79 3.70 4.85
C ASP A 121 -14.32 3.60 5.24
N LEU A 122 -13.42 3.48 4.26
CA LEU A 122 -11.98 3.43 4.49
C LEU A 122 -11.45 4.76 5.05
N SER A 123 -11.89 5.90 4.50
CA SER A 123 -11.51 7.23 4.96
C SER A 123 -12.01 7.52 6.38
N ASN A 124 -13.26 7.12 6.66
CA ASN A 124 -13.85 7.20 8.00
C ASN A 124 -13.08 6.33 8.98
N SER A 125 -12.76 5.08 8.59
CA SER A 125 -11.92 4.18 9.38
C SER A 125 -10.56 4.80 9.66
N LEU A 126 -9.89 5.34 8.65
CA LEU A 126 -8.56 5.93 8.78
C LEU A 126 -8.54 7.17 9.68
N SER A 127 -9.59 8.01 9.60
CA SER A 127 -9.78 9.15 10.49
C SER A 127 -10.09 8.72 11.93
N HIS A 128 -10.94 7.71 12.09
CA HIS A 128 -11.25 7.10 13.38
C HIS A 128 -10.00 6.47 14.01
N TRP A 129 -9.19 5.77 13.23
CA TRP A 129 -7.92 5.18 13.66
C TRP A 129 -6.89 6.25 14.03
N LYS A 130 -6.76 7.34 13.25
CA LYS A 130 -5.87 8.46 13.61
C LYS A 130 -6.25 9.10 14.94
N ASN A 131 -7.55 9.22 15.21
CA ASN A 131 -8.06 9.79 16.46
C ASN A 131 -7.91 8.84 17.66
N ILE A 132 -8.09 7.53 17.45
CA ILE A 132 -7.99 6.52 18.52
C ILE A 132 -6.55 6.08 18.80
N LEU A 133 -5.66 6.11 17.81
CA LEU A 133 -4.33 5.49 17.87
C LEU A 133 -3.17 6.50 17.90
N SER A 134 -3.45 7.77 18.24
CA SER A 134 -2.50 8.89 18.23
C SER A 134 -1.05 8.46 18.44
N TYR A 135 -0.34 8.47 17.31
CA TYR A 135 1.10 8.48 17.09
C TYR A 135 2.03 7.39 17.66
N ASN A 136 1.56 6.41 18.44
CA ASN A 136 2.43 5.31 18.90
C ASN A 136 1.86 3.89 18.74
N SER A 137 0.60 3.70 18.35
CA SER A 137 -0.08 2.42 18.63
C SER A 137 -0.64 1.61 17.46
N VAL A 138 -0.64 2.05 16.19
CA VAL A 138 -1.05 1.15 15.09
C VAL A 138 -0.01 0.02 14.94
N ALA A 139 1.27 0.38 14.82
CA ALA A 139 2.36 -0.58 14.74
C ALA A 139 2.54 -1.38 16.05
N MET A 140 2.38 -0.73 17.23
CA MET A 140 2.42 -1.45 18.51
C MET A 140 1.22 -2.37 18.72
N LYS A 141 -0.03 -1.95 18.47
CA LYS A 141 -1.20 -2.85 18.58
C LYS A 141 -1.16 -3.95 17.53
N LYS A 142 -0.66 -3.69 16.31
CA LYS A 142 -0.45 -4.75 15.31
C LYS A 142 0.64 -5.73 15.77
N SER A 143 1.73 -5.24 16.37
CA SER A 143 2.77 -6.05 17.01
C SER A 143 2.23 -6.87 18.19
N GLU A 144 1.47 -6.26 19.10
CA GLU A 144 0.83 -6.91 20.25
C GLU A 144 -0.17 -7.97 19.79
N LEU A 145 -1.05 -7.65 18.83
CA LEU A 145 -1.97 -8.61 18.22
C LEU A 145 -1.21 -9.76 17.54
N ASN A 146 -0.15 -9.46 16.79
CA ASN A 146 0.68 -10.48 16.14
C ASN A 146 1.45 -11.35 17.16
N GLN A 147 1.88 -10.81 18.30
CA GLN A 147 2.47 -11.58 19.40
C GLN A 147 1.45 -12.51 20.06
N ILE A 148 0.24 -12.01 20.32
CA ILE A 148 -0.89 -12.81 20.84
C ILE A 148 -1.21 -13.95 19.85
N PHE A 149 -1.24 -13.68 18.55
CA PHE A 149 -1.48 -14.72 17.54
C PHE A 149 -0.33 -15.73 17.39
N LYS A 150 0.94 -15.34 17.62
CA LYS A 150 2.07 -16.29 17.68
C LYS A 150 1.97 -17.24 18.88
N LEU A 151 1.43 -16.79 20.01
CA LEU A 151 1.20 -17.59 21.21
C LEU A 151 0.02 -18.58 21.05
N ILE A 152 -0.91 -18.30 20.13
CA ILE A 152 -2.08 -19.15 19.82
C ILE A 152 -1.74 -20.23 18.76
N LYS A 153 -0.48 -20.39 18.35
CA LYS A 153 -0.11 -21.56 17.54
C LYS A 153 -0.52 -22.83 18.29
N PRO A 154 -1.35 -23.71 17.70
CA PRO A 154 -1.72 -24.95 18.36
C PRO A 154 -0.44 -25.74 18.61
N LYS A 155 -0.23 -26.18 19.86
CA LYS A 155 0.73 -27.24 20.13
C LYS A 155 0.38 -28.39 19.19
N LYS A 156 1.28 -28.68 18.24
CA LYS A 156 1.17 -29.89 17.42
C LYS A 156 1.02 -31.06 18.39
N LYS A 157 -0.12 -31.76 18.31
CA LYS A 157 -0.30 -33.07 18.91
C LYS A 157 0.63 -34.06 18.23
#